data_AF-A0A5K0WFD8-F1
#
_entry.id   AF-A0A5K0WFD8-F1
#
_cell.length_a   1.000
_cell.length_b   1.000
_cell.length_c   1.000
_cell.angle_alpha   90.00
_cell.angle_beta   90.00
_cell.angle_gamma   90.00
#
_symmetry.space_group_name_H-M   'P 1'
#
loop_
_entity.id
_entity.type
_entity.pdbx_description
1 polymer ?
#
loop_
_entity_poly.entity_id
_entity_poly.type
_entity_poly.pdbx_seq_one_letter_code
_entity_poly.pdbx_strand_id
1 'polypeptide(L)' 'AALQQIGKILGKTDWDFSVDPCSGKSGWTTLRPQKGFENEVGCDCNNTVCHVTR' A
#
# COMPACT_ATOMS: atom_id res chain seq x y z
N ALA A 1 8.79 -5.72 -9.38
CA ALA A 1 9.11 -5.06 -8.09
C ALA A 1 8.57 -5.89 -6.92
N ALA A 2 9.16 -5.79 -5.73
CA ALA A 2 8.77 -6.61 -4.55
C ALA A 2 7.29 -6.42 -4.17
N LEU A 3 6.81 -5.18 -4.12
CA LEU A 3 5.40 -4.84 -3.85
C LEU A 3 4.43 -5.49 -4.85
N GLN A 4 4.78 -5.56 -6.13
CA GLN A 4 3.95 -6.22 -7.14
C GLN A 4 3.84 -7.73 -6.92
N GLN A 5 4.90 -8.37 -6.44
CA GLN A 5 4.87 -9.80 -6.11
C GLN A 5 4.04 -10.05 -4.85
N ILE A 6 4.20 -9.22 -3.82
CA ILE A 6 3.39 -9.27 -2.60
C ILE A 6 1.91 -9.09 -2.94
N GLY A 7 1.57 -8.07 -3.74
CA GLY A 7 0.19 -7.84 -4.17
C GLY A 7 -0.44 -9.06 -4.85
N LYS A 8 0.31 -9.75 -5.72
CA LYS A 8 -0.15 -11.00 -6.35
C LYS A 8 -0.38 -12.13 -5.34
N ILE A 9 0.52 -12.28 -4.37
CA ILE A 9 0.39 -13.31 -3.31
C ILE A 9 -0.82 -13.02 -2.41
N LEU A 10 -1.08 -11.75 -2.11
CA LEU A 10 -2.21 -11.31 -1.30
C LEU A 10 -3.54 -11.24 -2.08
N GLY A 11 -3.53 -11.51 -3.40
CA GLY A 11 -4.71 -11.35 -4.24
C GLY A 11 -5.17 -9.90 -4.40
N LYS A 12 -4.28 -8.93 -4.19
CA LYS A 12 -4.53 -7.51 -4.38
C LYS A 12 -4.56 -7.16 -5.87
N THR A 13 -5.77 -7.02 -6.39
CA THR A 13 -6.06 -6.67 -7.78
C THR A 13 -6.39 -5.19 -7.96
N ASP A 14 -6.60 -4.47 -6.86
CA ASP A 14 -7.03 -3.08 -6.79
C ASP A 14 -5.87 -2.08 -6.62
N TRP A 15 -4.65 -2.55 -6.40
CA TRP A 15 -3.46 -1.70 -6.27
C TRP A 15 -3.00 -1.16 -7.62
N ASP A 16 -2.99 0.16 -7.75
CA ASP A 16 -2.42 0.85 -8.91
C ASP A 16 -0.95 1.17 -8.71
N PHE A 17 -0.08 0.37 -9.33
CA PHE A 17 1.37 0.53 -9.27
C PHE A 17 1.91 1.73 -10.08
N SER A 18 1.06 2.45 -10.80
CA SER A 18 1.43 3.72 -11.43
C SER A 18 1.33 4.92 -10.48
N VAL A 19 0.70 4.72 -9.32
CA VAL A 19 0.48 5.74 -8.29
C VAL A 19 1.40 5.50 -7.10
N ASP A 20 1.79 6.60 -6.43
CA ASP A 20 2.56 6.54 -5.19
C ASP A 20 1.81 5.70 -4.12
N PRO A 21 2.39 4.58 -3.65
CA PRO A 21 1.78 3.76 -2.61
C PRO A 21 1.57 4.49 -1.29
N CYS A 22 2.39 5.48 -0.98
CA CYS A 22 2.27 6.27 0.25
C CYS A 22 1.17 7.33 0.17
N SER A 23 0.53 7.51 -0.99
CA SER A 23 -0.58 8.45 -1.15
C SER A 23 -1.88 7.95 -0.50
N GLY A 24 -1.99 6.64 -0.22
CA GLY A 24 -3.21 6.00 0.28
C GLY A 24 -4.38 5.99 -0.72
N LYS A 25 -4.14 6.35 -1.99
CA LYS A 25 -5.14 6.38 -3.07
C LYS A 25 -5.13 5.06 -3.85
N SER A 26 -6.03 4.90 -4.82
CA SER A 26 -5.98 3.81 -5.81
C SER A 26 -5.72 2.40 -5.23
N GLY A 27 -6.46 2.04 -4.18
CA GLY A 27 -6.41 0.73 -3.54
C GLY A 27 -5.34 0.54 -2.47
N TRP A 28 -4.38 1.47 -2.33
CA TRP A 28 -3.27 1.37 -1.37
C TRP A 28 -3.74 1.40 0.09
N THR A 29 -4.89 2.02 0.37
CA THR A 29 -5.49 2.05 1.70
C THR A 29 -7.01 1.91 1.65
N THR A 30 -7.57 1.16 2.60
CA THR A 30 -9.00 1.12 2.88
C THR A 30 -9.30 1.98 4.10
N LEU A 31 -10.19 2.97 3.96
CA LEU A 31 -10.64 3.78 5.10
C LEU A 31 -11.57 2.97 5.99
N ARG A 32 -11.29 2.95 7.30
CA ARG A 32 -12.08 2.24 8.33
C ARG A 32 -12.28 0.75 8.00
N PRO A 33 -11.19 -0.02 7.85
CA PRO A 33 -11.30 -1.45 7.57
C PRO A 33 -11.93 -2.18 8.76
N GLN A 34 -12.55 -3.32 8.48
CA GLN A 34 -12.94 -4.25 9.54
C GLN A 34 -11.69 -4.78 10.22
N LYS A 35 -11.72 -4.88 11.56
CA LYS A 35 -10.60 -5.40 12.34
C LYS A 35 -10.20 -6.80 11.85
N GLY A 36 -8.92 -7.00 11.55
CA GLY A 36 -8.39 -8.24 10.97
C GLY A 36 -8.38 -8.28 9.43
N PHE A 37 -8.91 -7.24 8.78
CA PHE A 37 -8.88 -7.04 7.33
C PHE A 37 -8.31 -5.67 6.98
N GLU A 38 -7.36 -5.19 7.79
CA GLU A 38 -6.64 -3.96 7.54
C GLU A 38 -5.95 -4.02 6.17
N ASN A 39 -6.11 -2.95 5.39
CA ASN A 39 -5.46 -2.77 4.10
C ASN A 39 -4.85 -1.38 4.09
N GLU A 40 -3.56 -1.31 4.35
CA GLU A 40 -2.82 -0.06 4.38
C GLU A 40 -1.35 -0.37 4.12
N VAL A 41 -0.73 0.39 3.23
CA VAL A 41 0.72 0.41 3.09
C VAL A 41 1.29 1.47 4.04
N GLY A 42 2.16 1.05 4.95
CA GLY A 42 2.86 1.95 5.84
C GLY A 42 4.08 2.55 5.18
N CYS A 43 4.28 3.85 5.38
CA CYS A 43 5.42 4.56 4.87
C CYS A 43 6.13 5.32 5.98
N ASP A 44 7.46 5.31 5.90
CA ASP A 44 8.34 6.16 6.69
C ASP A 44 8.97 7.20 5.77
N CYS A 45 8.73 8.48 6.06
CA CYS A 45 9.15 9.59 5.23
C CYS A 45 10.20 10.43 5.96
N ASN A 46 11.41 10.47 5.41
CA ASN A 46 12.46 11.38 5.85
C ASN A 46 12.59 12.53 4.83
N ASN A 47 11.97 13.66 5.17
CA ASN A 47 11.83 14.83 4.31
C ASN A 47 11.09 14.53 2.99
N THR A 48 11.79 14.50 1.86
CA THR A 48 11.22 14.33 0.51
C THR A 48 11.23 12.88 0.04
N VAL A 49 11.91 11.98 0.76
CA VAL A 49 12.02 10.56 0.41
C VAL A 49 11.18 9.75 1.39
N CYS A 50 10.25 8.97 0.84
CA CYS A 50 9.43 8.02 1.57
C CYS A 50 9.83 6.59 1.23
N HIS A 51 9.87 5.73 2.25
CA HIS A 51 10.13 4.31 2.14
C HIS A 51 8.92 3.53 2.66
N VAL A 52 8.52 2.50 1.92
CA VAL A 52 7.48 1.57 2.37
C VAL A 52 8.04 0.65 3.44
N THR A 53 7.35 0.51 4.58
CA THR A 53 7.83 -0.21 5.78
C THR A 53 6.87 -1.24 6.36
N ARG A 54 5.56 -1.15 6.09
CA ARG A 54 4.56 -2.09 6.62
C ARG A 54 3.48 -2.43 5.59
#